data_AF-A0A420VK68-F1
#
_entry.id   AF-A0A420VK68-F1
#
_cell.length_a   1.000
_cell.length_b   1.000
_cell.length_c   1.000
_cell.angle_alpha   90.00
_cell.angle_beta   90.00
_cell.angle_gamma   90.00
#
_symmetry.space_group_name_H-M   'P 1'
#
loop_
_entity.id
_entity.type
_entity.pdbx_description
1 polymer ?
#
loop_
_entity_poly.entity_id
_entity_poly.type
_entity_poly.pdbx_seq_one_letter_code
_entity_poly.pdbx_strand_id
1 'polypeptide(L)' 'FLKNSKALSHFVKAYRGKILRLLARENIQDKVSLLEKLPSELKVKDIKIQGLKEEVILDMVS' A
#
# COMPACT_ATOMS: atom_id res chain seq x y z
N PHE A 1 6.02 -1.44 0.83
CA PHE A 1 6.18 0.01 0.55
C PHE A 1 7.64 0.31 0.25
N LEU A 2 7.93 0.91 -0.90
CA LEU A 2 9.28 1.24 -1.36
C LEU A 2 9.29 2.70 -1.86
N LYS A 3 10.41 3.41 -1.65
CA LYS A 3 10.72 4.69 -2.29
C LYS A 3 12.02 4.51 -3.06
N ASN A 4 12.03 4.80 -4.36
CA ASN A 4 13.18 4.52 -5.24
C ASN A 4 13.71 3.08 -5.07
N SER A 5 12.81 2.09 -5.04
CA SER A 5 13.11 0.67 -4.82
C SER A 5 13.75 0.32 -3.47
N LYS A 6 13.78 1.23 -2.49
CA LYS A 6 14.28 0.97 -1.12
C LYS A 6 13.19 1.17 -0.08
N ALA A 7 13.12 0.29 0.91
CA ALA A 7 12.26 0.45 2.07
C ALA A 7 12.97 1.37 3.09
N LEU A 8 12.46 2.59 3.27
CA LEU A 8 12.93 3.52 4.30
C LEU A 8 11.95 3.54 5.46
N SER A 9 12.40 3.16 6.65
CA SER A 9 11.56 2.90 7.83
C SER A 9 10.61 4.05 8.19
N HIS A 10 11.08 5.29 8.10
CA HIS A 10 10.27 6.49 8.38
C HIS A 10 9.08 6.61 7.42
N PHE A 11 9.32 6.46 6.11
CA PHE A 11 8.27 6.53 5.09
C PHE A 11 7.29 5.37 5.21
N VAL A 12 7.79 4.15 5.43
CA VAL A 12 6.95 2.96 5.58
C VAL A 12 5.93 3.14 6.72
N LYS A 13 6.37 3.66 7.87
CA LYS A 13 5.48 3.90 9.03
C LYS A 13 4.40 4.93 8.70
N ALA A 14 4.76 6.05 8.07
CA ALA A 14 3.81 7.10 7.72
C ALA A 14 2.73 6.61 6.73
N TYR A 15 3.13 5.91 5.67
CA TYR A 15 2.19 5.40 4.67
C TYR A 15 1.30 4.27 5.19
N ARG A 16 1.78 3.45 6.13
CA ARG A 16 0.93 2.49 6.84
C ARG A 16 -0.21 3.20 7.57
N GLY A 17 0.08 4.29 8.28
CA GLY A 17 -0.95 5.10 8.94
C GLY A 17 -1.97 5.70 7.96
N LYS A 18 -1.51 6.23 6.82
CA LYS A 18 -2.38 6.74 5.76
C LYS A 18 -3.35 5.67 5.23
N ILE A 19 -2.84 4.47 4.93
CA ILE A 19 -3.66 3.35 4.45
C ILE A 19 -4.67 2.91 5.51
N LEU A 20 -4.27 2.78 6.77
CA LEU A 20 -5.20 2.42 7.86
C LEU A 20 -6.31 3.46 8.02
N ARG A 21 -5.97 4.76 7.92
CA ARG A 21 -6.97 5.84 7.96
C ARG A 21 -7.93 5.78 6.78
N LEU A 22 -7.44 5.48 5.57
CA LEU A 22 -8.27 5.31 4.38
C LEU A 22 -9.25 4.14 4.56
N LEU A 23 -8.75 2.97 4.98
CA LEU A 23 -9.57 1.79 5.23
C LEU A 23 -10.71 2.09 6.21
N ALA A 24 -10.38 2.73 7.33
CA ALA A 24 -11.36 3.08 8.36
C ALA A 24 -12.37 4.12 7.87
N ARG A 25 -11.92 5.18 7.20
CA ARG A 25 -12.78 6.28 6.73
C ARG A 25 -13.79 5.82 5.66
N GLU A 26 -13.34 4.94 4.77
CA GLU A 26 -14.11 4.49 3.61
C GLU A 26 -14.82 3.15 3.86
N ASN A 27 -14.69 2.57 5.06
CA ASN A 27 -15.17 1.23 5.42
C ASN A 27 -14.77 0.14 4.40
N ILE A 28 -13.52 0.16 3.94
CA ILE A 28 -13.00 -0.80 2.96
C ILE A 28 -12.62 -2.09 3.69
N GLN A 29 -13.17 -3.22 3.22
CA GLN A 29 -12.93 -4.54 3.81
C GLN A 29 -12.25 -5.53 2.84
N ASP A 30 -12.11 -5.16 1.57
CA ASP A 30 -11.52 -6.00 0.55
C ASP A 30 -10.34 -5.31 -0.16
N LYS A 31 -9.47 -6.14 -0.73
CA LYS A 31 -8.26 -5.70 -1.43
C LYS A 31 -8.58 -4.88 -2.68
N VAL A 32 -9.58 -5.27 -3.45
CA VAL A 32 -9.88 -4.64 -4.75
C VAL A 32 -10.26 -3.18 -4.53
N SER A 33 -11.20 -2.94 -3.61
CA SER A 33 -11.61 -1.59 -3.20
C SER A 33 -10.45 -0.75 -2.65
N LEU A 34 -9.52 -1.36 -1.91
CA LEU A 34 -8.33 -0.65 -1.43
C LEU A 34 -7.42 -0.23 -2.60
N LEU A 35 -7.18 -1.12 -3.56
CA LEU A 35 -6.31 -0.85 -4.70
C LEU A 35 -6.89 0.23 -5.62
N GLU A 36 -8.21 0.27 -5.82
CA GLU A 36 -8.90 1.30 -6.59
C GLU A 36 -8.88 2.67 -5.91
N LYS A 37 -8.84 2.71 -4.57
CA LYS A 37 -8.84 3.95 -3.78
C LYS A 37 -7.45 4.35 -3.27
N LEU A 38 -6.37 3.79 -3.82
CA LEU A 38 -5.01 4.14 -3.40
C LEU A 38 -4.77 5.65 -3.50
N PRO A 39 -4.10 6.27 -2.51
CA PRO A 39 -3.63 7.64 -2.62
C PRO A 39 -2.78 7.82 -3.88
N SER A 40 -2.89 8.96 -4.55
CA SER A 40 -2.16 9.25 -5.80
C SER A 40 -0.63 9.20 -5.64
N GLU A 41 -0.13 9.36 -4.42
CA GLU A 41 1.30 9.23 -4.08
C GLU A 41 1.81 7.78 -4.07
N LEU A 42 0.92 6.78 -4.18
CA LEU A 42 1.23 5.35 -4.17
C LEU A 42 0.82 4.70 -5.50
N LYS A 43 1.67 3.81 -5.99
CA LYS A 43 1.38 2.95 -7.14
C LYS A 43 1.68 1.50 -6.82
N VAL A 44 0.88 0.59 -7.36
CA VAL A 44 1.21 -0.84 -7.34
C VAL A 44 2.43 -1.06 -8.22
N LYS A 45 3.50 -1.57 -7.64
CA LYS A 45 4.72 -1.97 -8.35
C LYS A 45 4.64 -3.44 -8.74
N ASP A 46 4.21 -4.29 -7.81
CA ASP A 46 4.22 -5.73 -7.97
C ASP A 46 3.20 -6.39 -7.02
N ILE A 47 2.75 -7.58 -7.39
CA ILE A 47 1.87 -8.42 -6.58
C ILE A 47 2.45 -9.84 -6.60
N LYS A 48 2.87 -10.32 -5.43
CA LYS A 48 3.49 -11.64 -5.27
C LYS A 48 2.56 -12.56 -4.50
N ILE A 49 2.44 -13.80 -4.97
CA ILE A 49 1.76 -14.87 -4.25
C ILE A 49 2.83 -15.68 -3.52
N GLN A 50 2.73 -15.78 -2.20
CA GLN A 50 3.60 -16.56 -1.33
C GLN A 50 2.76 -17.58 -0.57
N GLY A 51 2.58 -18.76 -1.18
CA GLY A 51 1.70 -19.79 -0.66
C GLY A 51 0.25 -19.31 -0.58
N LEU A 52 -0.33 -19.30 0.62
CA LEU A 52 -1.70 -18.82 0.88
C LEU A 52 -1.80 -17.30 1.10
N LYS A 53 -0.69 -16.57 0.99
CA LYS A 53 -0.64 -15.12 1.21
C LYS A 53 -0.35 -14.39 -0.09
N GLU A 54 -0.89 -13.19 -0.18
CA GLU A 54 -0.60 -12.25 -1.25
C GLU A 54 0.12 -11.03 -0.67
N GLU A 55 1.24 -10.66 -1.29
CA GLU A 55 2.04 -9.51 -0.94
C GLU A 55 1.92 -8.46 -2.05
N VAL A 56 1.35 -7.30 -1.71
CA VAL A 56 1.25 -6.15 -2.63
C VAL A 56 2.40 -5.18 -2.34
N ILE A 57 3.27 -4.99 -3.32
CA ILE A 57 4.39 -4.06 -3.25
C ILE A 57 3.93 -2.72 -3.82
N LEU A 58 3.87 -1.71 -2.95
CA LEU A 58 3.55 -0.33 -3.33
C LEU A 58 4.84 0.50 -3.44
N ASP A 59 5.02 1.18 -4.57
CA ASP A 59 6.02 2.22 -4.78
C ASP A 59 5.43 3.60 -4.43
N MET A 60 6.23 4.42 -3.75
CA MET A 60 5.96 5.83 -3.49
C MET A 60 6.50 6.66 -4.64
N VAL A 61 5.63 7.40 -5.32
CA VAL A 61 5.99 8.20 -6.51
C VAL A 61 6.37 9.65 -6.17
N SER A 62 6.31 10.01 -4.89
CA SER A 62 6.68 11.32 -4.32
C SER A 62 8.07 11.33 -3.67
#